data_AF-A0A3C1YRG3-F1
#
_entry.id   AF-A0A3C1YRG3-F1
#
_cell.length_a   1.000
_cell.length_b   1.000
_cell.length_c   1.000
_cell.angle_alpha   90.00
_cell.angle_beta   90.00
_cell.angle_gamma   90.00
#
_symmetry.space_group_name_H-M   'P 1'
#
loop_
_entity.id
_entity.type
_entity.pdbx_description
1 polymer ?
#
loop_
_entity_poly.entity_id
_entity_poly.type
_entity_poly.pdbx_seq_one_letter_code
_entity_poly.pdbx_strand_id
1 'polypeptide(L)'
;MPPPVDKESQKKMIGELLKSADRYIKSAQWTKALEEVDKALAIEQNNMYSMAYKDRIVISLNEEKKKAEGEKVKKLSEDLNT
;
A
#
# COMPACT_ATOMS: atom_id res chain seq x y z
N MET A 1 -25.18 6.38 20.60
CA MET A 1 -24.06 6.79 19.73
C MET A 1 -22.77 6.44 20.45
N PRO A 2 -21.80 5.76 19.79
CA PRO A 2 -20.47 5.66 20.38
C PRO A 2 -19.92 7.09 20.60
N PRO A 3 -19.13 7.33 21.66
CA PRO A 3 -18.58 8.64 21.93
C PRO A 3 -17.76 9.11 20.73
N PRO A 4 -17.79 10.41 20.39
CA PRO A 4 -16.93 10.95 19.34
C PRO A 4 -15.49 10.66 19.73
N VAL A 5 -14.81 9.82 18.94
CA VAL A 5 -13.40 9.51 19.11
C VAL A 5 -12.64 10.82 18.96
N ASP A 6 -12.06 11.32 20.04
CA ASP A 6 -11.30 12.56 20.05
C ASP A 6 -10.15 12.53 19.03
N LYS A 7 -9.80 13.70 18.50
CA LYS A 7 -8.79 13.85 17.43
C LYS A 7 -7.44 13.22 17.79
N GLU A 8 -7.11 13.16 19.08
CA GLU A 8 -5.89 12.49 19.54
C GLU A 8 -5.96 10.96 19.35
N SER A 9 -7.09 10.35 19.71
CA SER A 9 -7.34 8.92 19.50
C SER A 9 -7.35 8.56 18.02
N GLN A 10 -7.92 9.41 17.16
CA GLN A 10 -7.87 9.25 15.69
C GLN A 10 -6.44 9.26 15.16
N LYS A 11 -5.61 10.23 15.62
CA LYS A 11 -4.19 10.30 15.23
C LYS A 11 -3.40 9.08 15.66
N LYS A 12 -3.65 8.56 16.88
CA LYS A 12 -3.02 7.32 17.36
C LYS A 12 -3.39 6.14 16.46
N MET A 13 -4.68 5.97 16.17
CA MET A 13 -5.16 4.89 15.30
C MET A 13 -4.58 4.97 13.89
N ILE A 14 -4.56 6.17 13.28
CA ILE A 14 -3.89 6.41 11.99
C ILE A 14 -2.41 6.01 12.09
N GLY A 15 -1.71 6.44 13.14
CA GLY A 15 -0.29 6.11 13.33
C GLY A 15 -0.03 4.60 13.45
N GLU A 16 -0.93 3.84 14.09
CA GLU A 16 -0.82 2.38 14.16
C GLU A 16 -1.07 1.71 12.82
N LEU A 17 -2.10 2.15 12.08
CA LEU A 17 -2.39 1.68 10.73
C LEU A 17 -1.22 1.93 9.78
N LEU A 18 -0.61 3.11 9.80
CA LEU A 18 0.56 3.43 8.96
C LEU A 18 1.80 2.61 9.35
N LYS A 19 1.99 2.30 10.64
CA LYS A 19 3.06 1.37 11.07
C LYS A 19 2.83 -0.05 10.56
N SER A 20 1.59 -0.53 10.56
CA SER A 20 1.24 -1.83 9.98
C SER A 20 1.46 -1.83 8.46
N ALA A 21 1.05 -0.76 7.78
CA ALA A 21 1.31 -0.57 6.35
C ALA A 21 2.82 -0.62 6.04
N ASP A 22 3.67 0.07 6.81
CA ASP A 22 5.13 0.03 6.65
C ASP A 22 5.70 -1.40 6.76
N ARG A 23 5.19 -2.21 7.70
CA ARG A 23 5.60 -3.62 7.82
C ARG A 23 5.21 -4.42 6.58
N TYR A 24 4.00 -4.23 6.06
CA TYR A 24 3.55 -4.90 4.84
C TYR A 24 4.34 -4.46 3.61
N ILE A 25 4.68 -3.16 3.49
CA ILE A 25 5.56 -2.62 2.45
C ILE A 25 6.92 -3.32 2.47
N LYS A 26 7.53 -3.46 3.65
CA LYS A 26 8.83 -4.15 3.82
C LYS A 26 8.78 -5.63 3.42
N SER A 27 7.62 -6.26 3.54
CA SER A 27 7.39 -7.64 3.12
C SER A 27 6.82 -7.77 1.70
N ALA A 28 6.81 -6.68 0.90
CA ALA A 28 6.21 -6.62 -0.44
C ALA A 28 4.73 -7.09 -0.49
N GLN A 29 4.02 -7.04 0.63
CA GLN A 29 2.59 -7.37 0.71
C GLN A 29 1.75 -6.13 0.38
N TRP A 30 1.87 -5.64 -0.86
CA TRP A 30 1.30 -4.36 -1.30
C TRP A 30 -0.20 -4.24 -1.09
N THR A 31 -0.97 -5.30 -1.34
CA THR A 31 -2.43 -5.30 -1.14
C THR A 31 -2.78 -5.03 0.31
N LYS A 32 -2.15 -5.72 1.26
CA LYS A 32 -2.40 -5.51 2.69
C LYS A 32 -1.92 -4.14 3.16
N ALA A 33 -0.80 -3.66 2.62
CA ALA A 33 -0.34 -2.31 2.90
C ALA A 33 -1.39 -1.26 2.47
N LEU A 34 -2.00 -1.42 1.30
CA LEU A 34 -3.09 -0.55 0.84
C LEU A 34 -4.31 -0.63 1.75
N GLU A 35 -4.71 -1.83 2.17
CA GLU A 35 -5.86 -1.99 3.07
C GLU A 35 -5.67 -1.22 4.39
N GLU A 36 -4.48 -1.26 4.99
CA GLU A 36 -4.19 -0.49 6.21
C GLU A 36 -4.18 1.03 5.97
N VAL A 37 -3.67 1.47 4.81
CA VAL A 37 -3.67 2.89 4.44
C VAL A 37 -5.07 3.40 4.12
N ASP A 38 -5.92 2.62 3.46
CA ASP A 38 -7.30 3.00 3.17
C ASP A 38 -8.13 3.07 4.47
N LYS A 39 -7.86 2.21 5.46
CA LYS A 39 -8.43 2.38 6.82
C LYS A 39 -8.00 3.70 7.46
N ALA A 40 -6.75 4.11 7.30
CA ALA A 40 -6.26 5.38 7.84
C ALA A 40 -6.93 6.59 7.15
N LEU A 41 -7.08 6.54 5.83
CA LEU A 41 -7.80 7.55 5.05
C LEU A 41 -9.31 7.57 5.35
N ALA A 42 -9.91 6.45 5.76
CA ALA A 42 -11.30 6.41 6.20
C ALA A 42 -11.52 7.18 7.52
N ILE A 43 -10.49 7.28 8.37
CA ILE A 43 -10.53 8.07 9.61
C ILE A 43 -10.32 9.56 9.28
N GLU A 44 -9.29 9.87 8.48
CA GLU A 44 -8.98 11.23 8.05
C GLU A 44 -8.63 11.24 6.55
N GLN A 45 -9.63 11.58 5.72
CA GLN A 45 -9.48 11.54 4.26
C GLN A 45 -8.39 12.44 3.73
N ASN A 46 -8.08 13.55 4.41
CA ASN A 46 -7.05 14.51 4.02
C ASN A 46 -5.75 14.35 4.82
N ASN A 47 -5.50 13.16 5.35
CA ASN A 47 -4.27 12.88 6.06
C ASN A 47 -3.10 12.75 5.07
N MET A 48 -2.26 13.79 5.01
CA MET A 48 -1.14 13.86 4.08
C MET A 48 -0.17 12.66 4.20
N TYR A 49 0.04 12.14 5.41
CA TYR A 49 0.88 10.96 5.61
C TYR A 49 0.28 9.72 4.96
N SER A 50 -1.02 9.50 5.15
CA SER A 50 -1.71 8.34 4.59
C SER A 50 -1.74 8.39 3.06
N MET A 51 -1.92 9.58 2.47
CA MET A 51 -1.79 9.75 1.01
C MET A 51 -0.38 9.43 0.52
N ALA A 52 0.66 9.94 1.19
CA ALA A 52 2.04 9.67 0.80
C ALA A 52 2.39 8.17 0.87
N TYR A 53 1.86 7.45 1.87
CA TYR A 53 1.98 5.99 1.94
C TYR A 53 1.27 5.31 0.77
N LYS A 54 0.05 5.73 0.44
CA LYS A 54 -0.72 5.20 -0.70
C LYS A 54 0.06 5.36 -2.00
N ASP A 55 0.57 6.56 -2.27
CA ASP A 55 1.34 6.84 -3.48
C ASP A 55 2.57 5.94 -3.59
N ARG A 56 3.34 5.82 -2.50
CA ARG A 56 4.52 4.95 -2.46
C ARG A 56 4.15 3.50 -2.78
N ILE A 57 3.08 2.97 -2.18
CA ILE A 57 2.65 1.59 -2.41
C ILE A 57 2.20 1.39 -3.85
N VAL A 58 1.43 2.32 -4.42
CA VAL A 58 0.94 2.25 -5.80
C VAL A 58 2.11 2.27 -6.80
N ILE A 59 3.11 3.13 -6.58
CA ILE A 59 4.31 3.17 -7.40
C ILE A 59 5.03 1.83 -7.36
N SER A 60 5.33 1.30 -6.16
CA SER A 60 6.04 0.03 -6.01
C SER A 60 5.25 -1.15 -6.61
N LEU A 61 3.94 -1.21 -6.43
CA LEU A 61 3.08 -2.24 -7.02
C LEU A 61 3.11 -2.19 -8.56
N ASN A 62 3.10 -0.98 -9.14
CA ASN A 62 3.17 -0.81 -10.59
C ASN A 62 4.54 -1.24 -11.14
N GLU A 63 5.63 -0.93 -10.44
CA GLU A 63 6.98 -1.38 -10.82
C GLU A 63 7.10 -2.90 -10.78
N GLU A 64 6.57 -3.56 -9.74
CA GLU A 64 6.55 -5.02 -9.65
C GLU A 64 5.75 -5.66 -10.79
N LYS A 65 4.58 -5.11 -11.12
CA LYS A 65 3.76 -5.59 -12.25
C LYS A 65 4.51 -5.48 -13.57
N LYS A 66 5.19 -4.35 -13.83
CA LYS A 66 6.00 -4.16 -15.04
C LYS A 66 7.15 -5.15 -15.14
N LYS A 67 7.84 -5.42 -14.04
CA LYS A 67 8.92 -6.43 -13.99
C LYS A 67 8.39 -7.82 -14.31
N ALA A 68 7.30 -8.23 -13.65
CA ALA A 68 6.69 -9.54 -13.87
C ALA A 68 6.20 -9.73 -15.31
N GLU A 69 5.68 -8.68 -15.95
CA GLU A 69 5.27 -8.72 -17.35
C GLU A 69 6.47 -8.84 -18.31
N GLY A 70 7.52 -8.05 -18.08
CA GLY A 70 8.75 -8.11 -18.87
C GLY A 70 9.46 -9.47 -18.80
N GLU A 71 9.46 -10.12 -17.64
CA GLU A 71 10.02 -11.46 -17.47
C GLU A 71 9.23 -12.54 -18.22
N LYS A 72 7.89 -12.43 -18.26
CA LYS A 72 7.04 -13.36 -19.02
C LYS A 72 7.29 -13.26 -20.52
N VAL A 73 7.41 -12.03 -21.04
CA VAL A 73 7.66 -11.81 -22.48
C VAL A 73 9.00 -12.39 -22.90
N LYS A 74 10.06 -12.24 -22.08
CA LYS A 74 11.38 -12.81 -22.36
C LYS A 74 11.36 -14.33 -22.44
N LYS A 75 10.80 -15.01 -21.43
CA LYS A 75 10.69 -16.48 -21.44
C LYS A 75 9.96 -16.98 -22.67
N LEU A 76 8.79 -16.39 -22.98
CA LEU A 76 8.01 -16.79 -24.15
C LEU A 76 8.76 -16.61 -25.48
N SER A 77 9.60 -15.56 -25.59
CA SER A 77 10.43 -15.35 -26.78
C SER A 77 11.64 -16.28 -26.87
N GLU A 78 12.15 -16.79 -25.75
CA GLU A 78 13.22 -17.80 -25.74
C GLU A 78 12.68 -19.20 -26.10
N ASP A 79 11.48 -19.54 -25.60
CA ASP A 79 10.80 -20.81 -25.92
C ASP A 79 10.36 -20.90 -27.39
N LEU A 80 10.08 -19.78 -28.07
CA LEU A 80 9.74 -19.78 -29.50
C LEU A 80 10.94 -19.86 -30.45
N ASN A 81 12.16 -19.61 -29.95
CA ASN A 81 13.39 -19.56 -30.75
C ASN A 81 14.31 -20.78 -30.55
N THR A 82 13.86 -21.79 -29.81
CA THR A 82 14.52 -23.10 -29.63
C THR A 82 13.72 -24.19 -30.32
#